data_AF-B3SD23-F1
#
_entry.id   AF-B3SD23-F1
#
_cell.length_a   1.000
_cell.length_b   1.000
_cell.length_c   1.000
_cell.angle_alpha   90.00
_cell.angle_beta   90.00
_cell.angle_gamma   90.00
#
_symmetry.space_group_name_H-M   'P 1'
#
loop_
_entity.id
_entity.type
_entity.pdbx_description
1 polymer ?
#
loop_
_entity_poly.entity_id
_entity_poly.type
_entity_poly.pdbx_seq_one_letter_code
_entity_poly.pdbx_strand_id
1 'polypeptide(L)'
;MLDSECSIALKYKGSYTKGILIKVLPVAILMSLGSYCYYYSLTLIPAGDFTAILSSNIALIYVLSIFWLKEPTILIRIFAVLLSVTGVVLFAYSNGFEGATALGIILAFCLAVLSSIYRVSLKVVLANASIGKSALYTSAMSICITLTVWPVVLVFHVTNFEVIKWPDLPWDNLNSIAGLGVLFNSLLIFGIGITYPIFISLGVLLGIPGNAIVDLIFRQIYFDYIKVIGALCICCGFLILLIPEERALRISNSFIAVCKKRHLQNDVSVSNNKTVTVIYETQV
;
A
#
# COMPACT_ATOMS: atom_id res chain seq x y z
N MET A 1 -8.28 33.23 8.56
CA MET A 1 -6.87 32.80 8.35
C MET A 1 -6.77 31.32 7.94
N LEU A 2 -7.54 30.39 8.53
CA LEU A 2 -7.54 28.97 8.12
C LEU A 2 -7.99 28.71 6.66
N ASP A 3 -8.94 29.48 6.15
CA ASP A 3 -9.48 29.28 4.79
C ASP A 3 -8.47 29.66 3.68
N SER A 4 -7.64 30.70 3.90
CA SER A 4 -6.66 31.12 2.90
C SER A 4 -5.55 30.08 2.73
N GLU A 5 -5.14 29.43 3.81
CA GLU A 5 -4.12 28.39 3.75
C GLU A 5 -4.58 27.14 3.00
N CYS A 6 -5.85 26.73 3.17
CA CYS A 6 -6.38 25.55 2.50
C CYS A 6 -6.40 25.72 0.98
N SER A 7 -6.75 26.92 0.50
CA SER A 7 -6.79 27.25 -0.92
C SER A 7 -5.42 27.22 -1.61
N ILE A 8 -4.32 27.46 -0.87
CA ILE A 8 -2.96 27.52 -1.42
C ILE A 8 -2.48 26.13 -1.89
N ALA A 9 -2.98 25.04 -1.30
CA ALA A 9 -2.62 23.68 -1.71
C ALA A 9 -2.95 23.38 -3.18
N LEU A 10 -4.04 23.98 -3.70
CA LEU A 10 -4.48 23.83 -5.09
C LEU A 10 -3.83 24.84 -6.06
N LYS A 11 -3.11 25.85 -5.57
CA LYS A 11 -2.44 26.83 -6.44
C LYS A 11 -1.16 26.26 -7.02
N TYR A 12 -0.92 26.54 -8.29
CA TYR A 12 0.38 26.39 -8.93
C TYR A 12 0.74 27.71 -9.64
N LYS A 13 1.87 28.30 -9.27
CA LYS A 13 2.33 29.62 -9.76
C LYS A 13 1.21 30.69 -9.73
N GLY A 14 0.48 30.77 -8.62
CA GLY A 14 -0.59 31.76 -8.41
C GLY A 14 -1.94 31.46 -9.07
N SER A 15 -2.05 30.42 -9.91
CA SER A 15 -3.28 30.05 -10.61
C SER A 15 -3.86 28.72 -10.12
N TYR A 16 -5.17 28.69 -9.86
CA TYR A 16 -5.89 27.49 -9.45
C TYR A 16 -6.09 26.50 -10.60
N THR A 17 -6.42 27.00 -11.80
CA THR A 17 -6.67 26.15 -12.98
C THR A 17 -5.43 25.39 -13.42
N LYS A 18 -4.26 26.05 -13.42
CA LYS A 18 -2.98 25.40 -13.71
C LYS A 18 -2.58 24.38 -12.64
N GLY A 19 -2.92 24.64 -11.38
CA GLY A 19 -2.66 23.69 -10.29
C GLY A 19 -3.48 22.42 -10.39
N ILE A 20 -4.77 22.55 -10.68
CA ILE A 20 -5.65 21.40 -10.93
C ILE A 20 -5.16 20.61 -12.15
N LEU A 21 -4.86 21.29 -13.26
CA LEU A 21 -4.46 20.62 -14.50
C LEU A 21 -3.12 19.89 -14.39
N ILE A 22 -2.14 20.47 -13.69
CA ILE A 22 -0.77 19.93 -13.63
C ILE A 22 -0.59 18.97 -12.46
N LYS A 23 -1.23 19.20 -11.31
CA LYS A 23 -1.04 18.39 -10.09
C LYS A 23 -2.15 17.39 -9.82
N VAL A 24 -3.40 17.71 -10.16
CA VAL A 24 -4.58 16.90 -9.77
C VAL A 24 -4.98 15.98 -10.92
N LEU A 25 -5.07 16.50 -12.15
CA LEU A 25 -5.55 15.74 -13.30
C LEU A 25 -4.71 14.48 -13.62
N PRO A 26 -3.37 14.50 -13.65
CA PRO A 26 -2.59 13.29 -13.92
C PRO A 26 -2.79 12.21 -12.86
N VAL A 27 -2.91 12.64 -11.60
CA VAL A 27 -3.16 11.76 -10.46
C VAL A 27 -4.58 11.18 -10.52
N ALA A 28 -5.56 11.98 -10.93
CA ALA A 28 -6.93 11.53 -11.15
C ALA A 28 -7.00 10.45 -12.25
N ILE A 29 -6.36 10.67 -13.41
CA ILE A 29 -6.28 9.69 -14.49
C ILE A 29 -5.65 8.38 -14.00
N LEU A 30 -4.56 8.49 -13.24
CA LEU A 30 -3.85 7.34 -12.68
C LEU A 30 -4.74 6.54 -11.72
N MET A 31 -5.55 7.22 -10.91
CA MET A 31 -6.52 6.56 -10.01
C MET A 31 -7.76 6.03 -10.73
N SER A 32 -8.17 6.63 -11.85
CA SER A 32 -9.21 6.05 -12.70
C SER A 32 -8.75 4.72 -13.29
N LEU A 33 -7.50 4.65 -13.77
CA LEU A 33 -6.89 3.39 -14.22
C LEU A 33 -6.80 2.38 -13.07
N GLY A 34 -6.39 2.81 -11.89
CA GLY A 34 -6.38 1.97 -10.69
C GLY A 34 -7.77 1.42 -10.36
N SER A 35 -8.82 2.23 -10.47
CA SER A 35 -10.20 1.80 -10.22
C SER A 35 -10.66 0.75 -11.22
N TYR A 36 -10.27 0.87 -12.49
CA TYR A 36 -10.52 -0.17 -13.49
C TYR A 36 -9.80 -1.48 -13.13
N CYS A 37 -8.50 -1.42 -12.78
CA CYS A 37 -7.75 -2.58 -12.32
C CYS A 37 -8.36 -3.22 -11.06
N TYR A 38 -8.91 -2.42 -10.14
CA TYR A 38 -9.58 -2.88 -8.93
C TYR A 38 -10.80 -3.76 -9.28
N TYR A 39 -11.75 -3.22 -10.05
CA TYR A 39 -12.98 -3.93 -10.36
C TYR A 39 -12.73 -5.13 -11.26
N TYR A 40 -11.84 -5.00 -12.26
CA TYR A 40 -11.52 -6.09 -13.17
C TYR A 40 -10.68 -7.21 -12.50
N SER A 41 -9.89 -6.89 -11.47
CA SER A 41 -9.22 -7.92 -10.68
C SER A 41 -10.21 -8.70 -9.82
N LEU A 42 -11.19 -8.03 -9.19
CA LEU A 42 -12.20 -8.68 -8.34
C LEU A 42 -13.18 -9.59 -9.10
N THR A 43 -13.26 -9.50 -10.42
CA THR A 43 -14.02 -10.48 -11.23
C THR A 43 -13.22 -11.76 -11.48
N LEU A 44 -11.90 -11.73 -11.31
CA LEU A 44 -10.99 -12.84 -11.60
C LEU A 44 -10.49 -13.55 -10.34
N ILE A 45 -10.30 -12.81 -9.25
CA ILE A 45 -9.79 -13.34 -7.98
C ILE A 45 -10.70 -12.99 -6.79
N PRO A 46 -10.73 -13.84 -5.74
CA PRO A 46 -11.46 -13.55 -4.50
C PRO A 46 -10.99 -12.26 -3.80
N ALA A 47 -11.84 -11.72 -2.93
CA ALA A 47 -11.58 -10.43 -2.27
C ALA A 47 -10.46 -10.54 -1.21
N GLY A 48 -10.37 -11.66 -0.50
CA GLY A 48 -9.28 -11.98 0.42
C GLY A 48 -7.93 -12.00 -0.30
N ASP A 49 -7.86 -12.69 -1.44
CA ASP A 49 -6.65 -12.76 -2.25
C ASP A 49 -6.24 -11.38 -2.79
N PHE A 50 -7.23 -10.62 -3.28
CA PHE A 50 -7.03 -9.26 -3.75
C PHE A 50 -6.48 -8.33 -2.65
N THR A 51 -7.09 -8.35 -1.45
CA THR A 51 -6.66 -7.49 -0.35
C THR A 51 -5.28 -7.86 0.20
N ALA A 52 -4.93 -9.15 0.22
CA ALA A 52 -3.59 -9.61 0.58
C ALA A 52 -2.54 -9.06 -0.40
N ILE A 53 -2.77 -9.17 -1.71
CA ILE A 53 -1.84 -8.63 -2.72
C ILE A 53 -1.76 -7.10 -2.64
N LEU A 54 -2.91 -6.42 -2.48
CA LEU A 54 -2.98 -4.95 -2.41
C LEU A 54 -2.19 -4.37 -1.23
N SER A 55 -2.11 -5.09 -0.11
CA SER A 55 -1.37 -4.65 1.08
C SER A 55 0.14 -4.44 0.85
N SER A 56 0.69 -5.02 -0.23
CA SER A 56 2.06 -4.78 -0.69
C SER A 56 2.33 -3.32 -1.07
N ASN A 57 1.27 -2.52 -1.31
CA ASN A 57 1.38 -1.11 -1.62
C ASN A 57 2.17 -0.34 -0.56
N ILE A 58 2.11 -0.72 0.73
CA ILE A 58 2.84 -0.03 1.79
C ILE A 58 4.34 -0.26 1.69
N ALA A 59 4.77 -1.47 1.33
CA ALA A 59 6.16 -1.77 1.05
C ALA A 59 6.66 -0.95 -0.16
N LEU A 60 5.84 -0.86 -1.22
CA LEU A 60 6.14 -0.06 -2.41
C LEU A 60 6.22 1.44 -2.11
N ILE A 61 5.34 1.97 -1.25
CA ILE A 61 5.39 3.37 -0.79
C ILE A 61 6.73 3.66 -0.12
N TYR A 62 7.20 2.75 0.74
CA TYR A 62 8.49 2.95 1.43
C TYR A 62 9.65 2.97 0.44
N VAL A 63 9.70 2.02 -0.50
CA VAL A 63 10.74 1.98 -1.54
C VAL A 63 10.70 3.25 -2.40
N LEU A 64 9.52 3.66 -2.87
CA LEU A 64 9.34 4.89 -3.65
C LEU A 64 9.64 6.16 -2.84
N SER A 65 9.38 6.17 -1.53
CA SER A 65 9.71 7.31 -0.66
C SER A 65 11.23 7.50 -0.53
N ILE A 66 12.00 6.41 -0.43
CA ILE A 66 13.47 6.48 -0.46
C ILE A 66 13.95 7.07 -1.79
N PHE A 67 13.42 6.58 -2.91
CA PHE A 67 13.87 7.02 -4.24
C PHE A 67 13.48 8.47 -4.54
N TRP A 68 12.23 8.85 -4.26
CA TRP A 68 11.67 10.15 -4.65
C TRP A 68 11.92 11.23 -3.60
N LEU A 69 11.71 10.95 -2.31
CA LEU A 69 11.87 11.93 -1.22
C LEU A 69 13.27 11.91 -0.59
N LYS A 70 14.12 10.93 -0.93
CA LYS A 70 15.48 10.78 -0.38
C LYS A 70 15.50 10.64 1.16
N GLU A 71 14.48 9.98 1.69
CA GLU A 71 14.39 9.68 3.13
C GLU A 71 15.49 8.70 3.56
N PRO A 72 15.99 8.81 4.80
CA PRO A 72 17.03 7.91 5.29
C PRO A 72 16.53 6.47 5.33
N THR A 73 17.37 5.55 4.88
CA THR A 73 17.04 4.13 4.88
C THR A 73 17.18 3.55 6.28
N ILE A 74 16.10 2.95 6.78
CA ILE A 74 16.09 2.30 8.09
C ILE A 74 16.16 0.79 7.89
N LEU A 75 17.19 0.16 8.47
CA LEU A 75 17.49 -1.26 8.25
C LEU A 75 16.32 -2.18 8.60
N ILE A 76 15.65 -1.96 9.75
CA ILE A 76 14.49 -2.77 10.16
C ILE A 76 13.33 -2.69 9.14
N ARG A 77 13.15 -1.53 8.48
CA ARG A 77 12.12 -1.34 7.46
C ARG A 77 12.49 -2.01 6.14
N ILE A 78 13.77 -2.10 5.81
CA ILE A 78 14.24 -2.86 4.65
C ILE A 78 13.93 -4.35 4.84
N PHE A 79 14.22 -4.91 6.02
CA PHE A 79 13.83 -6.28 6.36
C PHE A 79 12.33 -6.50 6.28
N ALA A 80 11.54 -5.53 6.77
CA ALA A 80 10.08 -5.58 6.67
C ALA A 80 9.57 -5.61 5.22
N VAL A 81 10.15 -4.79 4.34
CA VAL A 81 9.85 -4.80 2.90
C VAL A 81 10.17 -6.15 2.29
N LEU A 82 11.35 -6.71 2.56
CA LEU A 82 11.74 -8.02 2.04
C LEU A 82 10.76 -9.10 2.51
N LEU A 83 10.41 -9.10 3.81
CA LEU A 83 9.45 -10.03 4.38
C LEU A 83 8.06 -9.90 3.72
N SER A 84 7.58 -8.67 3.49
CA SER A 84 6.31 -8.43 2.80
C SER A 84 6.36 -8.88 1.33
N VAL A 85 7.45 -8.61 0.60
CA VAL A 85 7.60 -9.05 -0.79
C VAL A 85 7.64 -10.57 -0.88
N THR A 86 8.39 -11.24 -0.01
CA THR A 86 8.39 -12.70 0.08
C THR A 86 6.98 -13.24 0.38
N GLY A 87 6.25 -12.61 1.31
CA GLY A 87 4.88 -12.98 1.62
C GLY A 87 3.95 -12.88 0.41
N VAL A 88 4.03 -11.80 -0.38
CA VAL A 88 3.24 -11.61 -1.61
C VAL A 88 3.58 -12.67 -2.66
N VAL A 89 4.86 -12.99 -2.84
CA VAL A 89 5.29 -14.02 -3.80
C VAL A 89 4.79 -15.40 -3.39
N LEU A 90 4.90 -15.76 -2.10
CA LEU A 90 4.37 -17.03 -1.58
C LEU A 90 2.85 -17.10 -1.71
N PHE A 91 2.16 -15.99 -1.44
CA PHE A 91 0.72 -15.89 -1.57
C PHE A 91 0.27 -16.07 -3.03
N ALA A 92 0.90 -15.37 -3.97
CA ALA A 92 0.63 -15.49 -5.40
C ALA A 92 0.96 -16.89 -5.93
N TYR A 93 2.03 -17.52 -5.43
CA TYR A 93 2.41 -18.88 -5.80
C TYR A 93 1.34 -19.91 -5.44
N SER A 94 0.73 -19.78 -4.27
CA SER A 94 -0.32 -20.70 -3.81
C SER A 94 -1.64 -20.56 -4.59
N ASN A 95 -1.85 -19.44 -5.27
CA ASN A 95 -3.00 -19.26 -6.18
C ASN A 95 -2.80 -19.97 -7.52
N GLY A 96 -1.58 -20.38 -7.86
CA GLY A 96 -1.25 -20.91 -9.18
C GLY A 96 -1.27 -19.84 -10.27
N PHE A 97 -0.44 -20.03 -11.30
CA PHE A 97 -0.37 -19.13 -12.46
C PHE A 97 -1.28 -19.62 -13.60
N GLU A 98 -2.55 -19.88 -13.29
CA GLU A 98 -3.56 -20.17 -14.32
C GLU A 98 -4.02 -18.86 -14.97
N GLY A 99 -4.24 -18.85 -16.29
CA GLY A 99 -4.30 -17.62 -17.08
C GLY A 99 -5.20 -16.50 -16.54
N ALA A 100 -6.44 -16.82 -16.14
CA ALA A 100 -7.38 -15.84 -15.59
C ALA A 100 -6.95 -15.32 -14.20
N THR A 101 -6.52 -16.23 -13.32
CA THR A 101 -6.03 -15.93 -11.98
C THR A 101 -4.74 -15.10 -12.02
N ALA A 102 -3.80 -15.45 -12.90
CA ALA A 102 -2.56 -14.73 -13.13
C ALA A 102 -2.83 -13.30 -13.58
N LEU A 103 -3.78 -13.10 -14.50
CA LEU A 103 -4.20 -11.78 -14.94
C LEU A 103 -4.79 -10.96 -13.78
N GLY A 104 -5.64 -11.58 -12.96
CA GLY A 104 -6.19 -10.96 -11.74
C GLY A 104 -5.12 -10.51 -10.75
N ILE A 105 -4.09 -11.36 -10.51
CA ILE A 105 -2.95 -11.05 -9.64
C ILE A 105 -2.13 -9.88 -10.20
N ILE A 106 -1.84 -9.88 -11.51
CA ILE A 106 -1.08 -8.80 -12.17
C ILE A 106 -1.83 -7.47 -12.05
N LEU A 107 -3.16 -7.46 -12.23
CA LEU A 107 -3.98 -6.26 -12.07
C LEU A 107 -4.01 -5.77 -10.62
N ALA A 108 -4.13 -6.68 -9.65
CA ALA A 108 -4.09 -6.33 -8.23
C ALA A 108 -2.74 -5.70 -7.85
N PHE A 109 -1.64 -6.29 -8.34
CA PHE A 109 -0.30 -5.74 -8.15
C PHE A 109 -0.10 -4.41 -8.87
N CYS A 110 -0.64 -4.26 -10.09
CA CYS A 110 -0.66 -3.00 -10.83
C CYS A 110 -1.35 -1.91 -10.01
N LEU A 111 -2.53 -2.19 -9.44
CA LEU A 111 -3.21 -1.26 -8.54
C LEU A 111 -2.35 -0.93 -7.29
N ALA A 112 -1.65 -1.91 -6.72
CA ALA A 112 -0.76 -1.66 -5.58
C ALA A 112 0.34 -0.66 -5.93
N VAL A 113 0.94 -0.79 -7.12
CA VAL A 113 1.92 0.16 -7.68
C VAL A 113 1.28 1.53 -7.89
N LEU A 114 0.16 1.61 -8.60
CA LEU A 114 -0.54 2.87 -8.86
C LEU A 114 -0.92 3.60 -7.55
N SER A 115 -1.44 2.85 -6.58
CA SER A 115 -1.78 3.37 -5.25
C SER A 115 -0.55 3.88 -4.49
N SER A 116 0.60 3.23 -4.63
CA SER A 116 1.85 3.65 -4.00
C SER A 116 2.40 4.95 -4.61
N ILE A 117 2.36 5.07 -5.94
CA ILE A 117 2.74 6.28 -6.68
C ILE A 117 1.84 7.45 -6.26
N TYR A 118 0.53 7.21 -6.19
CA TYR A 118 -0.43 8.20 -5.71
C TYR A 118 -0.09 8.69 -4.29
N ARG A 119 0.13 7.78 -3.34
CA ARG A 119 0.43 8.13 -1.95
C ARG A 119 1.75 8.88 -1.79
N VAL A 120 2.78 8.53 -2.55
CA VAL A 120 4.06 9.27 -2.55
C VAL A 120 3.89 10.65 -3.19
N SER A 121 3.15 10.75 -4.30
CA SER A 121 2.83 12.02 -4.94
C SER A 121 2.07 12.95 -4.00
N LEU A 122 1.10 12.43 -3.23
CA LEU A 122 0.42 13.18 -2.18
C LEU A 122 1.40 13.69 -1.13
N LYS A 123 2.34 12.86 -0.67
CA LYS A 123 3.34 13.26 0.33
C LYS A 123 4.20 14.43 -0.16
N VAL A 124 4.56 14.44 -1.45
CA VAL A 124 5.30 15.55 -2.07
C VAL A 124 4.44 16.82 -2.17
N VAL A 125 3.19 16.69 -2.62
CA VAL A 125 2.30 17.85 -2.85
C VAL A 125 1.79 18.46 -1.54
N LEU A 126 1.59 17.63 -0.50
CA LEU A 126 0.94 17.98 0.76
C LEU A 126 1.88 17.90 1.98
N ALA A 127 3.18 18.10 1.79
CA ALA A 127 4.23 17.92 2.80
C ALA A 127 3.97 18.52 4.21
N ASN A 128 3.09 19.52 4.35
CA ASN A 128 2.63 20.10 5.63
C ASN A 128 1.12 20.39 5.63
N ALA A 129 0.30 19.45 5.15
CA ALA A 129 -1.13 19.68 4.98
C ALA A 129 -1.95 19.46 6.26
N SER A 130 -2.64 20.52 6.68
CA SER A 130 -3.80 20.42 7.58
C SER A 130 -4.87 19.51 6.99
N ILE A 131 -5.70 18.88 7.83
CA ILE A 131 -6.82 18.02 7.45
C ILE A 131 -7.68 18.67 6.34
N GLY A 132 -7.90 19.98 6.43
CA GLY A 132 -8.63 20.76 5.42
C GLY A 132 -7.97 20.79 4.03
N LYS A 133 -6.63 20.92 3.96
CA LYS A 133 -5.87 20.89 2.70
C LYS A 133 -6.00 19.52 2.03
N SER A 134 -5.91 18.45 2.81
CA SER A 134 -6.04 17.07 2.32
C SER A 134 -7.46 16.73 1.88
N ALA A 135 -8.48 17.17 2.63
CA ALA A 135 -9.87 16.99 2.26
C ALA A 135 -10.21 17.75 0.96
N LEU A 136 -9.76 18.99 0.82
CA LEU A 136 -9.95 19.80 -0.39
C LEU A 136 -9.25 19.21 -1.61
N TYR A 137 -8.02 18.72 -1.46
CA TYR A 137 -7.31 18.03 -2.55
C TYR A 137 -8.05 16.76 -2.98
N THR A 138 -8.49 15.96 -2.00
CA THR A 138 -9.20 14.70 -2.26
C THR A 138 -10.54 14.95 -2.95
N SER A 139 -11.31 15.95 -2.51
CA SER A 139 -12.59 16.28 -3.16
C SER A 139 -12.41 16.83 -4.57
N ALA A 140 -11.43 17.71 -4.81
CA ALA A 140 -11.10 18.20 -6.15
C ALA A 140 -10.68 17.05 -7.08
N MET A 141 -9.87 16.11 -6.56
CA MET A 141 -9.46 14.91 -7.27
C MET A 141 -10.64 14.00 -7.60
N SER A 142 -11.54 13.75 -6.66
CA SER A 142 -12.76 12.95 -6.91
C SER A 142 -13.64 13.58 -7.99
N ILE A 143 -13.79 14.91 -8.01
CA ILE A 143 -14.50 15.61 -9.09
C ILE A 143 -13.80 15.38 -10.44
N CYS A 144 -12.47 15.52 -10.49
CA CYS A 144 -11.71 15.25 -11.72
C CYS A 144 -11.88 13.79 -12.18
N ILE A 145 -11.89 12.82 -11.26
CA ILE A 145 -12.13 11.40 -11.58
C ILE A 145 -13.53 11.24 -12.19
N THR A 146 -14.57 11.77 -11.55
CA THR A 146 -15.95 11.71 -12.09
C THR A 146 -16.04 12.30 -13.49
N LEU A 147 -15.42 13.46 -13.71
CA LEU A 147 -15.41 14.13 -15.02
C LEU A 147 -14.59 13.38 -16.07
N THR A 148 -13.55 12.63 -15.67
CA THR A 148 -12.68 11.89 -16.61
C THR A 148 -13.26 10.52 -16.94
N VAL A 149 -13.93 9.85 -15.99
CA VAL A 149 -14.51 8.52 -16.18
C VAL A 149 -15.77 8.56 -17.02
N TRP A 150 -16.62 9.58 -16.86
CA TRP A 150 -17.89 9.69 -17.59
C TRP A 150 -17.73 9.63 -19.13
N PRO A 151 -16.80 10.40 -19.74
CA PRO A 151 -16.54 10.30 -21.17
C PRO A 151 -16.06 8.91 -21.60
N VAL A 152 -15.27 8.22 -20.79
CA VAL A 152 -14.77 6.87 -21.11
C VAL A 152 -15.93 5.88 -21.19
N VAL A 153 -16.86 5.92 -20.24
CA VAL A 153 -18.07 5.08 -20.24
C VAL A 153 -18.92 5.36 -21.48
N LEU A 154 -19.10 6.64 -21.85
CA LEU A 154 -19.82 7.01 -23.07
C LEU A 154 -19.14 6.50 -24.34
N VAL A 155 -17.82 6.63 -24.43
CA VAL A 155 -17.05 6.12 -25.56
C VAL A 155 -17.23 4.61 -25.69
N PHE A 156 -17.12 3.86 -24.59
CA PHE A 156 -17.31 2.40 -24.59
C PHE A 156 -18.73 1.98 -24.97
N HIS A 157 -19.73 2.76 -24.58
CA HIS A 157 -21.11 2.53 -24.97
C HIS A 157 -21.31 2.72 -26.47
N VAL A 158 -20.79 3.81 -27.06
CA VAL A 158 -20.92 4.10 -28.49
C VAL A 158 -20.12 3.11 -29.34
N THR A 159 -18.93 2.70 -28.90
CA THR A 159 -18.09 1.72 -29.62
C THR A 159 -18.57 0.28 -29.47
N ASN A 160 -19.62 0.02 -28.68
CA ASN A 160 -20.11 -1.32 -28.33
C ASN A 160 -19.01 -2.25 -27.78
N PHE A 161 -17.95 -1.66 -27.20
CA PHE A 161 -16.89 -2.44 -26.55
C PHE A 161 -17.42 -3.09 -25.26
N GLU A 162 -18.28 -2.39 -24.53
CA GLU A 162 -19.06 -2.91 -23.41
C GLU A 162 -20.54 -2.57 -23.62
N VAL A 163 -21.37 -3.57 -23.90
CA VAL A 163 -22.81 -3.39 -24.10
C VAL A 163 -23.50 -3.24 -22.75
N ILE A 164 -23.67 -1.99 -22.31
CA ILE A 164 -24.38 -1.67 -21.07
C ILE A 164 -25.89 -1.78 -21.29
N LYS A 165 -26.50 -2.80 -20.68
CA LYS A 165 -27.96 -2.92 -20.60
C LYS A 165 -28.45 -2.26 -19.31
N TRP A 166 -28.80 -0.98 -19.40
CA TRP A 166 -29.32 -0.17 -18.28
C TRP A 166 -30.41 -0.84 -17.41
N PRO A 167 -31.40 -1.57 -17.96
CA PRO A 167 -32.43 -2.21 -17.14
C PRO A 167 -31.97 -3.51 -16.46
N ASP A 168 -30.93 -4.18 -16.96
CA ASP A 168 -30.43 -5.45 -16.41
C ASP A 168 -29.35 -5.25 -15.33
N LEU A 169 -28.93 -4.00 -15.11
CA LEU A 169 -27.93 -3.65 -14.10
C LEU A 169 -28.53 -3.80 -12.70
N PRO A 170 -27.83 -4.48 -11.76
CA PRO A 170 -28.28 -4.61 -10.38
C PRO A 170 -28.03 -3.30 -9.61
N TRP A 171 -28.87 -2.29 -9.86
CA TRP A 171 -28.77 -0.95 -9.29
C TRP A 171 -28.73 -0.95 -7.76
N ASP A 172 -29.50 -1.85 -7.13
CA ASP A 172 -29.54 -1.95 -5.67
C ASP A 172 -28.18 -2.37 -5.09
N ASN A 173 -27.52 -3.34 -5.71
CA ASN A 173 -26.19 -3.79 -5.29
C ASN A 173 -25.14 -2.70 -5.56
N LEU A 174 -25.22 -2.03 -6.71
CA LEU A 174 -24.30 -0.94 -7.08
C LEU A 174 -24.41 0.23 -6.11
N ASN A 175 -25.64 0.66 -5.80
CA ASN A 175 -25.90 1.73 -4.83
C ASN A 175 -25.46 1.35 -3.42
N SER A 176 -25.65 0.09 -3.02
CA SER A 176 -25.19 -0.42 -1.73
C SER A 176 -23.66 -0.40 -1.61
N ILE A 177 -22.94 -0.86 -2.64
CA ILE A 177 -21.48 -0.82 -2.68
C ILE A 177 -20.98 0.63 -2.65
N ALA A 178 -21.61 1.54 -3.40
CA ALA A 178 -21.28 2.96 -3.39
C ALA A 178 -21.49 3.59 -2.01
N GLY A 179 -22.63 3.32 -1.35
CA GLY A 179 -22.93 3.81 -0.01
C GLY A 179 -21.94 3.31 1.05
N LEU A 180 -21.62 2.02 1.04
CA LEU A 180 -20.60 1.43 1.92
C LEU A 180 -19.21 2.01 1.64
N GLY A 181 -18.87 2.25 0.38
CA GLY A 181 -17.61 2.88 -0.02
C GLY A 181 -17.47 4.30 0.51
N VAL A 182 -18.53 5.12 0.43
CA VAL A 182 -18.56 6.47 1.01
C VAL A 182 -18.41 6.39 2.53
N LEU A 183 -19.19 5.53 3.20
CA LEU A 183 -19.10 5.35 4.64
C LEU A 183 -17.69 4.96 5.09
N PHE A 184 -17.08 3.98 4.42
CA PHE A 184 -15.72 3.53 4.71
C PHE A 184 -14.71 4.68 4.56
N ASN A 185 -14.75 5.41 3.45
CA ASN A 185 -13.83 6.53 3.22
C ASN A 185 -14.02 7.68 4.23
N SER A 186 -15.27 8.00 4.58
CA SER A 186 -15.57 9.00 5.60
C SER A 186 -15.01 8.58 6.96
N LEU A 187 -15.22 7.31 7.37
CA LEU A 187 -14.67 6.77 8.62
C LEU A 187 -13.15 6.80 8.66
N LEU A 188 -12.47 6.56 7.53
CA LEU A 188 -11.01 6.70 7.45
C LEU A 188 -10.56 8.15 7.71
N ILE A 189 -11.21 9.13 7.08
CA ILE A 189 -10.87 10.56 7.25
C ILE A 189 -11.12 11.00 8.69
N PHE A 190 -12.31 10.69 9.25
CA PHE A 190 -12.63 11.00 10.63
C PHE A 190 -11.70 10.28 11.61
N GLY A 191 -11.39 9.02 11.33
CA GLY A 191 -10.51 8.21 12.16
C GLY A 191 -9.09 8.78 12.26
N ILE A 192 -8.54 9.28 11.14
CA ILE A 192 -7.23 9.97 11.13
C ILE A 192 -7.30 11.28 11.93
N GLY A 193 -8.44 11.98 11.90
CA GLY A 193 -8.62 13.26 12.59
C GLY A 193 -8.86 13.16 14.10
N ILE A 194 -9.53 12.08 14.57
CA ILE A 194 -9.92 11.91 15.97
C ILE A 194 -8.93 11.01 16.74
N THR A 195 -8.37 10.01 16.07
CA THR A 195 -7.48 8.99 16.68
C THR A 195 -6.06 9.10 16.12
N TYR A 196 -5.18 8.16 16.45
CA TYR A 196 -3.86 8.05 15.83
C TYR A 196 -3.93 7.34 14.47
N PRO A 197 -3.26 7.86 13.42
CA PRO A 197 -3.21 7.23 12.09
C PRO A 197 -2.72 5.78 12.08
N ILE A 198 -1.94 5.40 13.10
CA ILE A 198 -1.44 4.06 13.36
C ILE A 198 -2.60 3.08 13.60
N PHE A 199 -3.62 3.45 14.37
CA PHE A 199 -4.78 2.60 14.62
C PHE A 199 -5.64 2.41 13.36
N ILE A 200 -5.80 3.46 12.56
CA ILE A 200 -6.51 3.37 11.28
C ILE A 200 -5.81 2.40 10.34
N SER A 201 -4.49 2.48 10.28
CA SER A 201 -3.68 1.58 9.48
C SER A 201 -3.75 0.12 9.98
N LEU A 202 -3.84 -0.11 11.29
CA LEU A 202 -4.10 -1.44 11.86
C LEU A 202 -5.50 -1.96 11.52
N GLY A 203 -6.53 -1.10 11.52
CA GLY A 203 -7.88 -1.49 11.11
C GLY A 203 -7.93 -1.97 9.66
N VAL A 204 -7.26 -1.25 8.75
CA VAL A 204 -7.13 -1.64 7.34
C VAL A 204 -6.35 -2.96 7.19
N LEU A 205 -5.32 -3.19 8.00
CA LEU A 205 -4.58 -4.45 8.03
C LEU A 205 -5.45 -5.63 8.43
N LEU A 206 -6.26 -5.47 9.48
CA LEU A 206 -7.21 -6.51 9.93
C LEU A 206 -8.27 -6.82 8.87
N GLY A 207 -8.42 -5.97 7.86
CA GLY A 207 -9.19 -6.26 6.66
C GLY A 207 -8.69 -7.49 5.89
N ILE A 208 -7.40 -7.84 5.95
CA ILE A 208 -6.87 -9.03 5.26
C ILE A 208 -7.44 -10.34 5.85
N PRO A 209 -7.25 -10.65 7.15
CA PRO A 209 -7.87 -11.83 7.75
C PRO A 209 -9.41 -11.70 7.81
N GLY A 210 -9.95 -10.49 7.93
CA GLY A 210 -11.40 -10.25 7.88
C GLY A 210 -12.01 -10.70 6.54
N ASN A 211 -11.41 -10.31 5.41
CA ASN A 211 -11.86 -10.76 4.09
C ASN A 211 -11.67 -12.26 3.91
N ALA A 212 -10.59 -12.85 4.44
CA ALA A 212 -10.38 -14.29 4.40
C ALA A 212 -11.49 -15.07 5.14
N ILE A 213 -11.92 -14.58 6.31
CA ILE A 213 -13.04 -15.20 7.06
C ILE A 213 -14.35 -15.08 6.27
N VAL A 214 -14.61 -13.92 5.65
CA VAL A 214 -15.80 -13.73 4.80
C VAL A 214 -15.78 -14.67 3.60
N ASP A 215 -14.64 -14.81 2.93
CA ASP A 215 -14.47 -15.73 1.80
C ASP A 215 -14.65 -17.20 2.23
N LEU A 216 -14.18 -17.58 3.42
CA LEU A 216 -14.39 -18.93 3.97
C LEU A 216 -15.88 -19.20 4.26
N ILE A 217 -16.57 -18.28 4.93
CA ILE A 217 -17.97 -18.47 5.35
C ILE A 217 -18.92 -18.43 4.15
N PHE A 218 -18.82 -17.38 3.32
CA PHE A 218 -19.81 -17.11 2.28
C PHE A 218 -19.46 -17.74 0.93
N ARG A 219 -18.17 -17.94 0.62
CA ARG A 219 -17.72 -18.47 -0.67
C ARG A 219 -17.15 -19.88 -0.59
N GLN A 220 -17.02 -20.45 0.61
CA GLN A 220 -16.51 -21.81 0.85
C GLN A 220 -15.13 -22.04 0.21
N ILE A 221 -14.30 -21.00 0.16
CA ILE A 221 -12.93 -21.07 -0.38
C ILE A 221 -11.99 -21.51 0.74
N TYR A 222 -11.40 -22.70 0.58
CA TYR A 222 -10.44 -23.23 1.53
C TYR A 222 -9.06 -22.62 1.33
N PHE A 223 -8.43 -22.19 2.43
CA PHE A 223 -7.07 -21.65 2.42
C PHE A 223 -6.05 -22.77 2.54
N ASP A 224 -5.12 -22.82 1.58
CA ASP A 224 -3.94 -23.66 1.66
C ASP A 224 -2.96 -23.12 2.72
N TYR A 225 -2.15 -24.02 3.29
CA TYR A 225 -1.14 -23.69 4.30
C TYR A 225 -0.15 -22.62 3.79
N ILE A 226 0.21 -22.68 2.51
CA ILE A 226 1.11 -21.71 1.88
C ILE A 226 0.45 -20.32 1.82
N LYS A 227 -0.86 -20.22 1.53
CA LYS A 227 -1.60 -18.93 1.56
C LYS A 227 -1.57 -18.32 2.96
N VAL A 228 -1.80 -19.13 3.99
CA VAL A 228 -1.81 -18.67 5.39
C VAL A 228 -0.44 -18.15 5.80
N ILE A 229 0.63 -18.89 5.48
CA ILE A 229 2.02 -18.45 5.75
C ILE A 229 2.32 -17.14 5.01
N GLY A 230 1.96 -17.05 3.72
CA GLY A 230 2.12 -15.84 2.92
C GLY A 230 1.40 -14.64 3.54
N ALA A 231 0.13 -14.79 3.91
CA ALA A 231 -0.67 -13.75 4.55
C ALA A 231 -0.09 -13.31 5.90
N LEU A 232 0.41 -14.25 6.72
CA LEU A 232 1.08 -13.92 7.99
C LEU A 232 2.38 -13.16 7.78
N CYS A 233 3.21 -13.55 6.81
CA CYS A 233 4.42 -12.82 6.44
C CYS A 233 4.11 -11.39 5.99
N ILE A 234 3.08 -11.21 5.17
CA ILE A 234 2.58 -9.90 4.74
C ILE A 234 2.17 -9.06 5.95
N CYS A 235 1.33 -9.63 6.83
CA CYS A 235 0.84 -8.92 8.02
C CYS A 235 1.98 -8.51 8.95
N CYS A 236 2.96 -9.39 9.17
CA CYS A 236 4.13 -9.10 10.00
C CYS A 236 5.00 -8.00 9.39
N GLY A 237 5.30 -8.07 8.08
CA GLY A 237 6.09 -7.04 7.41
C GLY A 237 5.39 -5.67 7.44
N PHE A 238 4.07 -5.65 7.24
CA PHE A 238 3.30 -4.42 7.36
C PHE A 238 3.29 -3.85 8.78
N LEU A 239 3.11 -4.70 9.81
CA LEU A 239 3.17 -4.28 11.21
C LEU A 239 4.51 -3.62 11.57
N ILE A 240 5.62 -4.14 11.05
CA ILE A 240 6.94 -3.55 11.26
C ILE A 240 7.05 -2.19 10.54
N LEU A 241 6.50 -2.06 9.33
CA LEU A 241 6.49 -0.78 8.59
C LEU A 241 5.63 0.29 9.27
N LEU A 242 4.62 -0.11 10.03
CA LEU A 242 3.72 0.76 10.78
C LEU A 242 4.37 1.37 12.03
N ILE A 243 5.53 0.86 12.45
CA ILE A 243 6.29 1.42 13.59
C ILE A 243 6.77 2.85 13.26
N PRO A 244 6.55 3.83 14.16
CA PRO A 244 7.03 5.20 14.00
C PRO A 244 8.53 5.27 13.70
N GLU A 245 8.92 6.22 12.86
CA GLU A 245 10.30 6.33 12.36
C GLU A 245 11.34 6.45 13.47
N GLU A 246 11.07 7.28 14.48
CA GLU A 246 11.94 7.48 15.64
C GLU A 246 12.20 6.18 16.42
N ARG A 247 11.15 5.36 16.58
CA ARG A 247 11.27 4.07 17.27
C ARG A 247 11.98 3.05 16.39
N ALA A 248 11.68 3.03 15.10
CA ALA A 248 12.34 2.16 14.13
C ALA A 248 13.85 2.44 14.04
N LEU A 249 14.25 3.72 14.06
CA LEU A 249 15.65 4.16 14.12
C LEU A 249 16.33 3.71 15.41
N ARG A 250 15.69 3.90 16.58
CA ARG A 250 16.24 3.46 17.86
C ARG A 250 16.47 1.95 17.90
N ILE A 251 15.49 1.18 17.42
CA ILE A 251 15.57 -0.28 17.35
C ILE A 251 16.70 -0.68 16.40
N SER A 252 16.74 -0.11 15.20
CA SER A 252 17.79 -0.35 14.20
C SER A 252 19.18 -0.09 14.77
N ASN A 253 19.39 1.05 15.44
CA ASN A 253 20.67 1.41 16.05
C ASN A 253 21.06 0.47 17.18
N SER A 254 20.09 0.00 17.97
CA SER A 254 20.32 -1.00 19.02
C SER A 254 20.75 -2.34 18.42
N PHE A 255 20.11 -2.79 17.33
CA PHE A 255 20.52 -3.99 16.60
C PHE A 255 21.92 -3.87 16.03
N ILE A 256 22.26 -2.72 15.40
CA ILE A 256 23.59 -2.47 14.86
C ILE A 256 24.64 -2.48 15.99
N ALA A 257 24.34 -1.87 17.14
CA ALA A 257 25.22 -1.87 18.30
C ALA A 257 25.46 -3.29 18.85
N VAL A 258 24.41 -4.12 18.90
CA VAL A 258 24.51 -5.53 19.32
C VAL A 258 25.32 -6.35 18.31
N CYS A 259 25.08 -6.18 17.00
CA CYS A 259 25.85 -6.85 15.96
C CYS A 259 27.33 -6.43 15.98
N LYS A 260 27.62 -5.15 16.17
CA LYS A 260 28.99 -4.63 16.31
C LYS A 260 29.68 -5.21 17.54
N LYS A 261 28.97 -5.32 18.66
CA LYS A 261 29.48 -5.94 19.90
C LYS A 261 29.78 -7.43 19.69
N ARG A 262 28.90 -8.18 19.01
CA ARG A 262 29.14 -9.59 18.67
C ARG A 262 30.29 -9.79 17.70
N HIS A 263 30.42 -8.94 16.68
CA HIS A 263 31.55 -8.99 15.74
C HIS A 263 32.89 -8.74 16.46
N LEU A 264 32.98 -7.68 17.29
CA LEU A 264 34.17 -7.41 18.08
C LEU A 264 34.52 -8.57 19.03
N GLN A 265 33.51 -9.21 19.63
CA GLN A 265 33.73 -10.34 20.53
C GLN A 265 34.18 -11.60 19.77
N ASN A 266 33.68 -11.82 18.55
CA ASN A 266 34.16 -12.88 17.67
C ASN A 266 35.61 -12.61 17.19
N ASP A 267 35.96 -11.38 16.81
CA ASP A 267 37.32 -11.03 16.37
C ASP A 267 38.36 -11.22 17.50
N VAL A 268 38.02 -10.83 18.74
CA VAL A 268 38.85 -11.07 19.92
C VAL A 268 39.00 -12.58 20.20
N SER A 269 37.93 -13.36 20.08
CA SER A 269 37.98 -14.81 20.27
C SER A 269 38.86 -15.51 19.23
N VAL A 270 38.81 -15.09 17.96
CA VAL A 270 39.65 -15.62 16.88
C VAL A 270 41.11 -15.23 17.05
N SER A 271 41.38 -13.99 17.50
CA SER A 271 42.74 -13.54 17.81
C SER A 271 43.33 -14.35 18.98
N ASN A 272 42.61 -14.52 20.08
CA ASN A 272 43.06 -15.35 21.19
C ASN A 272 43.33 -16.80 20.76
N ASN A 273 42.45 -17.41 19.94
CA ASN A 273 42.65 -18.77 19.48
C ASN A 273 43.91 -18.92 18.61
N LYS A 274 44.19 -17.95 17.72
CA LYS A 274 45.44 -17.92 16.92
C LYS A 274 46.68 -17.78 17.79
N THR A 275 46.62 -16.93 18.83
CA THR A 275 47.75 -16.72 19.74
C THR A 275 48.03 -17.99 20.53
N VAL A 276 46.99 -18.67 21.01
CA VAL A 276 47.08 -19.96 21.71
C VAL A 276 47.67 -21.05 20.82
N THR A 277 47.25 -21.19 19.55
CA THR A 277 47.85 -22.17 18.62
C THR A 277 49.32 -21.91 18.32
N VAL A 278 49.76 -20.65 18.20
CA VAL A 278 51.17 -20.31 17.96
C VAL A 278 52.05 -20.69 19.17
N ILE A 279 51.54 -20.54 20.39
CA ILE A 279 52.26 -20.94 21.61
C ILE A 279 52.43 -22.47 21.67
N TYR A 280 51.45 -23.25 21.20
CA TYR A 280 51.57 -24.71 21.15
C TYR A 280 52.53 -25.19 20.05
N GLU A 281 52.59 -24.53 18.89
CA GLU A 281 53.54 -24.86 17.81
C GLU A 281 55.00 -24.48 18.14
N THR A 282 55.24 -23.54 19.06
CA THR A 282 56.60 -23.17 19.50
C THR A 282 57.13 -23.98 20.68
N GLN A 283 56.32 -24.92 21.20
CA GLN A 283 56.68 -25.82 22.32
C GLN A 283 56.89 -27.28 21.86
N VAL A 284 56.92 -27.54 20.55
CA VAL A 284 57.26 -28.83 19.91
C VAL A 284 58.54 -28.64 19.10
#